data_AF-A0A0M3Q9N3-F1
#
_entry.id   AF-A0A0M3Q9N3-F1
#
_cell.length_a   1.000
_cell.length_b   1.000
_cell.length_c   1.000
_cell.angle_alpha   90.00
_cell.angle_beta   90.00
_cell.angle_gamma   90.00
#
_symmetry.space_group_name_H-M   'P 1'
#
loop_
_entity.id
_entity.type
_entity.pdbx_description
1 polymer ?
#
loop_
_entity_poly.entity_id
_entity_poly.type
_entity_poly.pdbx_seq_one_letter_code
_entity_poly.pdbx_strand_id
1 'polypeptide(L)'
;MTTWQSALSRAAPRVLALLWAGYATTRIVAYIDSAPPQLAVIHSILPLWVPWAVAAVLLTLGALVPPWGSDRQKRIAQHMRQWGSTVSSATIMAWAAAFLVADVSRGWVSAANYVMLGVFALVSGWIMSREVASVHAIREDMNARMVD
;
A
#
# COMPACT_ATOMS: atom_id res chain seq x y z
N MET A 1 20.91 16.39 -17.74
CA MET A 1 21.32 15.32 -16.79
C MET A 1 20.25 15.18 -15.72
N THR A 2 19.54 14.05 -15.67
CA THR A 2 18.60 13.77 -14.56
C THR A 2 19.40 13.56 -13.28
N THR A 3 19.19 14.39 -12.27
CA THR A 3 19.82 14.22 -10.95
C THR A 3 19.33 12.93 -10.30
N TRP A 4 20.17 12.29 -9.49
CA TRP A 4 19.84 11.03 -8.80
C TRP A 4 18.54 11.15 -7.96
N GLN A 5 18.29 12.33 -7.40
CA GLN A 5 17.06 12.67 -6.68
C GLN A 5 15.79 12.55 -7.56
N SER A 6 15.88 12.92 -8.84
CA SER A 6 14.75 12.81 -9.79
C SER A 6 14.46 11.36 -10.19
N ALA A 7 15.47 10.50 -10.23
CA ALA A 7 15.29 9.08 -10.49
C ALA A 7 14.65 8.37 -9.29
N LEU A 8 15.11 8.71 -8.08
CA LEU A 8 14.57 8.17 -6.83
C LEU A 8 13.10 8.53 -6.64
N SER A 9 12.71 9.80 -6.87
CA SER A 9 11.32 10.25 -6.73
C SER A 9 10.37 9.56 -7.72
N ARG A 10 10.84 9.26 -8.95
CA ARG A 10 10.07 8.50 -9.94
C ARG A 10 9.93 7.02 -9.59
N ALA A 11 10.94 6.43 -8.94
CA ALA A 11 10.93 5.02 -8.57
C ALA A 11 10.19 4.76 -7.25
N ALA A 12 10.15 5.73 -6.33
CA ALA A 12 9.64 5.57 -4.97
C ALA A 12 8.24 4.93 -4.87
N PRO A 13 7.22 5.34 -5.67
CA PRO A 13 5.90 4.70 -5.62
C PRO A 13 5.92 3.19 -5.94
N ARG A 14 6.81 2.76 -6.83
CA ARG A 14 6.92 1.34 -7.25
C ARG A 14 7.67 0.53 -6.21
N VAL A 15 8.78 1.08 -5.70
CA VAL A 15 9.58 0.44 -4.66
C VAL A 15 8.72 0.23 -3.40
N LEU A 16 7.99 1.25 -2.96
CA LEU A 16 7.07 1.13 -1.84
C LEU A 16 5.98 0.09 -2.09
N ALA A 17 5.42 0.06 -3.31
CA ALA A 17 4.39 -0.93 -3.66
C ALA A 17 4.95 -2.35 -3.60
N LEU A 18 6.16 -2.59 -4.11
CA LEU A 18 6.82 -3.90 -4.03
C LEU A 18 7.17 -4.29 -2.59
N LEU A 19 7.60 -3.36 -1.76
CA LEU A 19 7.85 -3.61 -0.33
C LEU A 19 6.57 -4.06 0.38
N TRP A 20 5.46 -3.35 0.14
CA TRP A 20 4.15 -3.74 0.68
C TRP A 20 3.61 -5.03 0.08
N ALA A 21 3.87 -5.30 -1.20
CA ALA A 21 3.51 -6.58 -1.83
C ALA A 21 4.29 -7.74 -1.21
N GLY A 22 5.59 -7.56 -0.96
CA GLY A 22 6.42 -8.52 -0.24
C GLY A 22 5.88 -8.76 1.17
N TYR A 23 5.59 -7.69 1.91
CA TYR A 23 4.94 -7.79 3.22
C TYR A 23 3.63 -8.58 3.17
N ALA A 24 2.72 -8.26 2.25
CA ALA A 24 1.46 -8.97 2.07
C ALA A 24 1.68 -10.46 1.74
N THR A 25 2.66 -10.78 0.89
CA THR A 25 3.01 -12.15 0.52
C THR A 25 3.45 -12.97 1.74
N THR A 26 4.24 -12.39 2.65
CA THR A 26 4.59 -13.09 3.92
C THR A 26 3.36 -13.45 4.75
N ARG A 27 2.30 -12.63 4.69
CA ARG A 27 1.03 -12.89 5.41
C ARG A 27 0.18 -13.94 4.73
N ILE A 28 0.21 -14.03 3.39
CA ILE A 28 -0.40 -15.15 2.67
C ILE A 28 0.20 -16.45 3.16
N VAL A 29 1.54 -16.56 3.14
CA VAL A 29 2.26 -17.77 3.58
C VAL A 29 1.96 -18.10 5.04
N ALA A 30 1.92 -17.09 5.92
CA ALA A 30 1.61 -17.30 7.32
C ALA A 30 0.18 -17.80 7.56
N TYR A 31 -0.79 -17.39 6.74
CA TYR A 31 -2.21 -17.65 6.98
C TYR A 31 -2.87 -18.61 5.97
N ILE A 32 -2.09 -19.26 5.11
CA ILE A 32 -2.64 -20.18 4.10
C ILE A 32 -3.25 -21.41 4.77
N ASP A 33 -2.56 -21.96 5.78
CA ASP A 33 -2.95 -23.18 6.49
C ASP A 33 -3.30 -22.95 7.96
N SER A 34 -3.16 -21.73 8.47
CA SER A 34 -3.37 -21.45 9.89
C SER A 34 -3.98 -20.08 10.17
N ALA A 35 -4.73 -19.98 11.25
CA ALA A 35 -5.30 -18.74 11.73
C ALA A 35 -4.92 -18.51 13.20
N PRO A 36 -4.43 -17.32 13.57
CA PRO A 36 -4.22 -16.97 14.96
C PRO A 36 -5.57 -16.91 15.70
N PRO A 37 -5.65 -17.38 16.97
CA PRO A 37 -6.90 -17.44 17.72
C PRO A 37 -7.65 -16.11 17.80
N GLN A 38 -6.90 -15.00 17.86
CA GLN A 38 -7.45 -13.64 17.94
C GLN A 38 -8.30 -13.26 16.71
N LEU A 39 -8.05 -13.91 15.57
CA LEU A 39 -8.75 -13.67 14.31
C LEU A 39 -9.59 -14.86 13.85
N ALA A 40 -9.82 -15.85 14.71
CA ALA A 40 -10.57 -17.06 14.35
C ALA A 40 -11.98 -16.74 13.82
N VAL A 41 -12.65 -15.74 14.41
CA VAL A 41 -13.98 -15.27 13.97
C VAL A 41 -13.94 -14.64 12.58
N ILE A 42 -12.89 -13.89 12.25
CA ILE A 42 -12.75 -13.30 10.91
C ILE A 42 -12.41 -14.40 9.90
N HIS A 43 -11.50 -15.31 10.28
CA HIS A 43 -11.08 -16.42 9.43
C HIS A 43 -12.23 -17.36 9.05
N SER A 44 -13.20 -17.59 9.93
CA SER A 44 -14.35 -18.45 9.64
C SER A 44 -15.31 -17.85 8.60
N ILE A 45 -15.30 -16.53 8.42
CA ILE A 45 -16.10 -15.83 7.40
C ILE A 45 -15.32 -15.75 6.09
N LEU A 46 -14.06 -15.36 6.17
CA LEU A 46 -13.17 -15.19 5.03
C LEU A 46 -11.76 -15.65 5.40
N PRO A 47 -11.15 -16.61 4.67
CA PRO A 47 -9.80 -17.05 4.94
C PRO A 47 -8.83 -15.86 4.92
N LEU A 48 -8.06 -15.71 6.00
CA LEU A 48 -7.25 -14.52 6.25
C LEU A 48 -6.20 -14.26 5.16
N TRP A 49 -5.75 -15.28 4.42
CA TRP A 49 -4.81 -15.13 3.31
C TRP A 49 -5.41 -14.39 2.10
N VAL A 50 -6.74 -14.43 1.90
CA VAL A 50 -7.43 -13.86 0.74
C VAL A 50 -7.24 -12.34 0.63
N PRO A 51 -7.54 -11.50 1.64
CA PRO A 51 -7.33 -10.07 1.54
C PRO A 51 -5.84 -9.70 1.32
N TRP A 52 -4.91 -10.48 1.88
CA TRP A 52 -3.48 -10.30 1.63
C TRP A 52 -3.10 -10.67 0.19
N ALA A 53 -3.69 -11.70 -0.40
CA ALA A 53 -3.49 -12.05 -1.81
C ALA A 53 -3.99 -10.94 -2.74
N VAL A 54 -5.19 -10.40 -2.47
CA VAL A 54 -5.72 -9.25 -3.22
C VAL A 54 -4.77 -8.05 -3.13
N ALA A 55 -4.30 -7.72 -1.93
CA ALA A 55 -3.34 -6.63 -1.74
C ALA A 55 -2.03 -6.88 -2.50
N ALA A 56 -1.45 -8.08 -2.38
CA ALA A 56 -0.19 -8.45 -3.04
C ALA A 56 -0.30 -8.36 -4.57
N VAL A 57 -1.39 -8.85 -5.16
CA VAL A 57 -1.63 -8.78 -6.60
C VAL A 57 -1.75 -7.33 -7.06
N LEU A 58 -2.61 -6.53 -6.40
CA LEU A 58 -2.81 -5.13 -6.76
C LEU A 58 -1.53 -4.31 -6.66
N LEU A 59 -0.78 -4.47 -5.58
CA LEU A 59 0.48 -3.76 -5.37
C LEU A 59 1.55 -4.18 -6.38
N THR A 60 1.65 -5.48 -6.68
CA THR A 60 2.59 -6.01 -7.69
C THR A 60 2.26 -5.46 -9.08
N LEU A 61 1.01 -5.62 -9.53
CA LEU A 61 0.59 -5.10 -10.85
C LEU A 61 0.76 -3.58 -10.94
N GLY A 62 0.41 -2.86 -9.87
CA GLY A 62 0.61 -1.42 -9.77
C GLY A 62 2.08 -0.99 -9.79
N ALA A 63 3.01 -1.84 -9.35
CA ALA A 63 4.44 -1.55 -9.39
C ALA A 63 5.08 -1.85 -10.77
N LEU A 64 4.57 -2.85 -11.49
CA LEU A 64 5.15 -3.30 -12.76
C LEU A 64 4.95 -2.31 -13.92
N VAL A 65 4.03 -1.35 -13.80
CA VAL A 65 3.81 -0.35 -14.86
C VAL A 65 4.97 0.66 -14.91
N PRO A 66 5.71 0.77 -16.01
CA PRO A 66 6.89 1.63 -16.12
C PRO A 66 6.53 3.13 -16.08
N PRO A 67 7.48 4.00 -15.66
CA PRO A 67 7.24 5.45 -15.55
C PRO A 67 7.04 6.14 -16.90
N TRP A 68 7.47 5.51 -17.99
CA TRP A 68 7.29 6.00 -19.36
C TRP A 68 6.07 5.41 -20.08
N GLY A 69 5.21 4.67 -19.37
CA GLY A 69 3.97 4.14 -19.93
C GLY A 69 2.98 5.24 -20.35
N SER A 70 1.94 4.87 -21.09
CA SER A 70 0.84 5.79 -21.42
C SER A 70 0.12 6.29 -20.16
N ASP A 71 -0.49 7.48 -20.23
CA ASP A 71 -1.18 8.07 -19.07
C ASP A 71 -2.33 7.21 -18.55
N ARG A 72 -2.99 6.46 -19.43
CA ARG A 72 -4.00 5.48 -19.04
C ARG A 72 -3.38 4.36 -18.19
N GLN A 73 -2.24 3.81 -18.59
CA GLN A 73 -1.56 2.76 -17.83
C GLN A 73 -1.08 3.28 -16.48
N LYS A 74 -0.54 4.50 -16.43
CA LYS A 74 -0.07 5.12 -15.19
C LYS A 74 -1.21 5.34 -14.18
N ARG A 75 -2.37 5.86 -14.64
CA ARG A 75 -3.59 5.99 -13.82
C ARG A 75 -4.09 4.66 -13.29
N ILE A 76 -4.14 3.62 -14.13
CA ILE A 76 -4.54 2.28 -13.68
C ILE A 76 -3.58 1.77 -12.60
N ALA A 77 -2.27 1.92 -12.81
CA ALA A 77 -1.25 1.52 -11.85
C ALA A 77 -1.37 2.27 -10.52
N GLN A 78 -1.68 3.57 -10.57
CA GLN A 78 -1.94 4.40 -9.40
C GLN A 78 -3.14 3.89 -8.60
N HIS A 79 -4.25 3.58 -9.27
CA HIS A 79 -5.42 2.99 -8.61
C HIS A 79 -5.13 1.61 -8.02
N MET A 80 -4.39 0.76 -8.72
CA MET A 80 -3.97 -0.54 -8.20
C MET A 80 -3.13 -0.39 -6.93
N ARG A 81 -2.13 0.51 -6.92
CA ARG A 81 -1.34 0.79 -5.69
C ARG A 81 -2.19 1.34 -4.56
N GLN A 82 -3.11 2.26 -4.86
CA GLN A 82 -4.01 2.86 -3.88
C GLN A 82 -4.92 1.81 -3.25
N TRP A 83 -5.62 1.00 -4.05
CA TRP A 83 -6.51 -0.03 -3.54
C TRP A 83 -5.75 -1.14 -2.80
N GLY A 84 -4.60 -1.57 -3.31
CA GLY A 84 -3.75 -2.54 -2.61
C GLY A 84 -3.27 -2.03 -1.25
N SER A 85 -2.94 -0.74 -1.15
CA SER A 85 -2.60 -0.10 0.11
C SER A 85 -3.80 0.00 1.06
N THR A 86 -4.99 0.37 0.55
CA THR A 86 -6.22 0.43 1.35
C THR A 86 -6.56 -0.92 1.95
N VAL A 87 -6.50 -2.00 1.16
CA VAL A 87 -6.76 -3.37 1.64
C VAL A 87 -5.73 -3.76 2.70
N SER A 88 -4.44 -3.45 2.48
CA SER A 88 -3.38 -3.71 3.46
C SER A 88 -3.64 -2.98 4.78
N SER A 89 -3.92 -1.67 4.73
CA SER A 89 -4.22 -0.86 5.91
C SER A 89 -5.45 -1.38 6.66
N ALA A 90 -6.55 -1.68 5.96
CA ALA A 90 -7.76 -2.22 6.58
C ALA A 90 -7.48 -3.55 7.31
N THR A 91 -6.70 -4.43 6.69
CA THR A 91 -6.35 -5.73 7.27
C THR A 91 -5.45 -5.59 8.51
N ILE A 92 -4.54 -4.62 8.49
CA ILE A 92 -3.68 -4.27 9.64
C ILE A 92 -4.51 -3.69 10.78
N MET A 93 -5.49 -2.84 10.47
CA MET A 93 -6.38 -2.27 11.49
C MET A 93 -7.30 -3.33 12.11
N ALA A 94 -7.74 -4.33 11.34
CA ALA A 94 -8.46 -5.48 11.87
C ALA A 94 -7.61 -6.26 12.88
N TRP A 95 -6.30 -6.43 12.61
CA TRP A 95 -5.35 -7.00 13.56
C TRP A 95 -5.22 -6.17 14.85
N ALA A 96 -5.12 -4.85 14.72
CA ALA A 96 -5.07 -3.96 15.88
C ALA A 96 -6.31 -4.12 16.77
N ALA A 97 -7.50 -4.13 16.15
CA ALA A 97 -8.77 -4.33 16.86
C ALA A 97 -8.85 -5.71 17.53
N ALA A 98 -8.43 -6.77 16.82
CA ALA A 98 -8.44 -8.13 17.35
C ALA A 98 -7.57 -8.26 18.61
N PHE A 99 -6.39 -7.64 18.63
CA PHE A 99 -5.52 -7.66 19.83
C PHE A 99 -6.12 -6.88 21.01
N LEU A 100 -6.80 -5.77 20.77
CA LEU A 100 -7.48 -5.03 21.84
C LEU A 100 -8.60 -5.84 22.49
N VAL A 101 -9.31 -6.64 21.69
CA VAL A 101 -10.45 -7.44 22.18
C VAL A 101 -10.00 -8.77 22.80
N ALA A 102 -8.98 -9.41 22.25
CA ALA A 102 -8.58 -10.75 22.65
C ALA A 102 -7.76 -10.80 23.96
N ASP A 103 -7.03 -9.74 24.30
CA ASP A 103 -6.25 -9.67 25.56
C ASP A 103 -6.29 -8.26 26.15
N VAL A 104 -7.14 -8.06 27.15
CA VAL A 104 -7.30 -6.76 27.83
C VAL A 104 -6.08 -6.38 28.67
N SER A 105 -5.27 -7.35 29.12
CA SER A 105 -4.14 -7.10 30.02
C SER A 105 -2.90 -6.59 29.30
N ARG A 106 -2.62 -7.13 28.10
CA ARG A 106 -1.40 -6.83 27.34
C ARG A 106 -1.61 -6.62 25.83
N GLY A 107 -2.80 -6.90 25.31
CA GLY A 107 -3.11 -6.76 23.89
C GLY A 107 -2.96 -5.34 23.35
N TRP A 108 -3.02 -4.33 24.23
CA TRP A 108 -2.79 -2.92 23.86
C TRP A 108 -1.40 -2.66 23.28
N VAL A 109 -0.36 -3.38 23.72
CA VAL A 109 1.02 -3.20 23.21
C VAL A 109 1.09 -3.66 21.74
N SER A 110 0.57 -4.85 21.47
CA SER A 110 0.49 -5.38 20.11
C SER A 110 -0.41 -4.50 19.24
N ALA A 111 -1.58 -4.10 19.75
CA ALA A 111 -2.49 -3.22 19.04
C ALA A 111 -1.83 -1.88 18.65
N ALA A 112 -1.09 -1.25 19.55
CA ALA A 112 -0.36 -0.01 19.26
C ALA A 112 0.65 -0.20 18.11
N ASN A 113 1.38 -1.33 18.09
CA ASN A 113 2.31 -1.64 17.00
C ASN A 113 1.57 -1.81 15.66
N TYR A 114 0.42 -2.50 15.65
CA TYR A 114 -0.40 -2.64 14.44
C TYR A 114 -1.02 -1.31 14.01
N VAL A 115 -1.43 -0.43 14.94
CA VAL A 115 -1.89 0.92 14.61
C VAL A 115 -0.77 1.73 13.95
N MET A 116 0.44 1.72 14.51
CA MET A 116 1.59 2.41 13.91
C MET A 116 1.88 1.87 12.50
N LEU A 117 1.83 0.56 12.32
CA LEU A 117 2.01 -0.07 11.01
C LEU A 117 0.89 0.32 10.04
N GLY A 118 -0.35 0.45 10.53
CA GLY A 118 -1.50 0.90 9.75
C GLY A 118 -1.34 2.36 9.30
N VAL A 119 -0.87 3.24 10.18
CA VAL A 119 -0.53 4.63 9.83
C VAL A 119 0.59 4.65 8.78
N PHE A 120 1.63 3.84 8.96
CA PHE A 120 2.72 3.74 7.98
C PHE A 120 2.22 3.23 6.62
N ALA A 121 1.28 2.29 6.60
CA ALA A 121 0.61 1.81 5.39
C ALA A 121 -0.20 2.92 4.71
N LEU A 122 -0.97 3.72 5.47
CA LEU A 122 -1.73 4.85 4.94
C LEU A 122 -0.83 5.93 4.34
N VAL A 123 0.24 6.30 5.04
CA VAL A 123 1.22 7.29 4.54
C VAL A 123 1.91 6.76 3.29
N SER A 124 2.33 5.50 3.30
CA SER A 124 2.91 4.85 2.11
C SER A 124 1.92 4.85 0.95
N GLY A 125 0.66 4.50 1.20
CA GLY A 125 -0.43 4.53 0.22
C GLY A 125 -0.63 5.88 -0.44
N TRP A 126 -0.59 6.94 0.37
CA TRP A 126 -0.67 8.31 -0.10
C TRP A 126 0.54 8.72 -0.96
N ILE A 127 1.75 8.29 -0.61
CA ILE A 127 2.94 8.51 -1.45
C ILE A 127 2.80 7.74 -2.77
N MET A 128 2.37 6.48 -2.71
CA MET A 128 2.20 5.61 -3.88
C MET A 128 1.11 6.09 -4.86
N SER A 129 0.14 6.86 -4.36
CA SER A 129 -0.94 7.45 -5.15
C SER A 129 -0.57 8.79 -5.79
N ARG A 130 0.60 9.38 -5.52
CA ARG A 130 1.04 10.62 -6.18
C ARG A 130 1.87 10.30 -7.43
N GLU A 131 1.47 10.84 -8.58
CA GLU A 131 2.33 10.88 -9.76
C GLU A 131 3.17 12.16 -9.77
N VAL A 132 4.49 12.03 -9.79
CA VAL A 132 5.43 13.16 -9.93
C VAL A 132 5.24 13.89 -11.28
N ALA A 133 4.61 13.25 -12.26
CA ALA A 133 4.35 13.80 -13.60
C ALA A 133 3.32 14.94 -13.59
N SER A 134 2.32 14.95 -12.68
CA SER A 134 1.30 16.00 -12.67
C SER A 134 1.86 17.37 -12.29
N VAL A 135 2.91 17.41 -11.45
CA VAL A 135 3.55 18.66 -11.02
C VAL A 135 4.36 19.29 -12.16
N HIS A 136 5.02 18.48 -13.02
CA HIS A 136 5.72 19.01 -14.19
C HIS A 136 4.75 19.54 -15.24
N ALA A 137 3.66 18.83 -15.51
CA ALA A 137 2.63 19.29 -16.45
C ALA A 137 1.97 20.60 -15.99
N ILE A 138 1.67 20.74 -14.69
CA ILE A 138 1.15 21.99 -14.10
C ILE A 138 2.19 23.11 -14.20
N ARG A 139 3.47 22.80 -13.96
CA ARG A 139 4.56 23.78 -14.06
C ARG A 139 4.81 24.25 -15.50
N GLU A 140 4.70 23.35 -16.47
CA GLU A 140 4.82 23.68 -17.90
C GLU A 140 3.63 24.54 -18.37
N ASP A 141 2.39 24.20 -17.96
CA ASP A 141 1.19 25.02 -18.23
C ASP A 141 1.28 26.41 -17.57
N MET A 142 1.74 26.49 -16.32
CA MET A 142 1.99 27.78 -15.65
C MET A 142 3.05 28.60 -16.37
N ASN A 143 4.15 27.99 -16.82
CA ASN A 143 5.21 28.69 -17.54
C ASN A 143 4.74 29.17 -18.91
N ALA A 144 3.92 28.40 -19.62
CA ALA A 144 3.34 28.82 -20.90
C ALA A 144 2.46 30.07 -20.74
N ARG A 145 1.63 30.11 -19.69
CA ARG A 145 0.72 31.24 -19.40
C ARG A 145 1.40 32.51 -18.89
N MET A 146 2.67 32.45 -18.48
CA MET A 146 3.43 33.63 -18.05
C MET A 146 4.20 34.30 -19.19
N VAL A 147 4.25 33.64 -20.36
CA VAL A 147 4.96 34.15 -21.55
C VAL A 147 4.00 34.85 -22.52
N ASP A 148 2.69 34.67 -22.34
CA ASP A 148 1.61 35.41 -23.00
C ASP A 148 1.20 36.66 -22.19
#